data_AF-A0A2X3KHF3-F1
#
_entry.id   AF-A0A2X3KHF3-F1
#
_cell.length_a   1.000
_cell.length_b   1.000
_cell.length_c   1.000
_cell.angle_alpha   90.00
_cell.angle_beta   90.00
_cell.angle_gamma   90.00
#
_symmetry.space_group_name_H-M   'P 1'
#
loop_
_entity.id
_entity.type
_entity.pdbx_description
1 polymer ?
#
loop_
_entity_poly.entity_id
_entity_poly.type
_entity_poly.pdbx_seq_one_letter_code
_entity_poly.pdbx_strand_id
1 'polypeptide(L)' 'MVFDLQGLQVTPLPLNHSKLTFGYLLETAHSRVAWLSDTAGLPEKTQKFLLNNHPQVMVIDCSHPAARGCAA' A
#
# COMPACT_ATOMS: atom_id res chain seq x y z
N MET A 1 8.42 -10.84 -2.91
CA MET A 1 7.83 -12.06 -3.49
C MET A 1 6.47 -11.66 -4.01
N VAL A 2 6.15 -11.98 -5.26
CA VAL A 2 4.82 -11.78 -5.85
C VAL A 2 4.12 -13.13 -5.84
N PHE A 3 2.81 -13.17 -5.60
CA PHE A 3 2.00 -14.38 -5.75
C PHE A 3 0.80 -14.14 -6.64
N ASP A 4 0.34 -15.20 -7.30
CA ASP A 4 -0.79 -15.16 -8.23
C ASP A 4 -2.07 -15.61 -7.52
N LEU A 5 -3.15 -14.85 -7.71
CA LEU A 5 -4.51 -15.23 -7.36
C LEU A 5 -5.37 -15.22 -8.64
N GLN A 6 -5.47 -16.36 -9.31
CA GLN A 6 -6.30 -16.53 -10.52
C GLN A 6 -5.98 -15.49 -11.61
N GLY A 7 -4.69 -15.19 -11.82
CA GLY A 7 -4.22 -14.21 -12.80
C GLY A 7 -4.01 -12.79 -12.25
N LEU A 8 -4.37 -12.53 -10.98
CA LEU A 8 -4.06 -11.27 -10.30
C LEU A 8 -2.68 -11.37 -9.63
N GLN A 9 -1.77 -10.46 -9.99
CA GLN A 9 -0.46 -10.37 -9.34
C GLN A 9 -0.58 -9.60 -8.03
N VAL A 10 -0.16 -10.23 -6.92
CA VAL A 10 -0.27 -9.65 -5.58
C VAL A 10 1.12 -9.53 -4.94
N THR A 11 1.51 -8.31 -4.60
CA THR A 11 2.76 -8.02 -3.88
C THR A 11 2.45 -7.59 -2.46
N PRO A 12 2.85 -8.35 -1.42
CA PRO A 12 2.72 -7.92 -0.04
C PRO A 12 3.70 -6.78 0.28
N LEU A 13 3.20 -5.76 0.95
CA LEU A 13 3.92 -4.55 1.33
C LEU A 13 3.95 -4.42 2.86
N PRO A 14 5.11 -4.45 3.51
CA PRO A 14 5.20 -4.18 4.95
C PRO A 14 4.61 -2.80 5.28
N LEU A 15 3.80 -2.74 6.33
CA LEU A 15 3.17 -1.51 6.84
C LEU A 15 3.66 -1.18 8.26
N ASN A 16 3.53 0.09 8.64
CA ASN A 16 3.87 0.56 9.98
C ASN A 16 2.68 0.36 10.90
N HIS A 17 2.67 -0.75 11.64
CA HIS A 17 1.61 -1.05 12.59
C HIS A 17 2.15 -1.76 13.84
N SER A 18 1.30 -1.86 14.87
CA SER A 18 1.64 -2.51 16.15
C SER A 18 1.89 -4.02 16.05
N LYS A 19 1.38 -4.64 14.98
CA LYS A 19 1.55 -6.06 14.65
C LYS A 19 2.19 -6.17 13.27
N LEU A 20 2.66 -7.37 12.94
CA LEU A 20 3.09 -7.68 11.59
C LEU A 20 1.90 -7.53 10.65
N THR A 21 1.95 -6.51 9.79
CA THR A 21 0.85 -6.12 8.90
C THR A 21 1.38 -5.94 7.48
N PHE A 22 0.64 -6.50 6.53
CA PHE A 22 0.86 -6.29 5.11
C PHE A 22 -0.31 -5.52 4.49
N GLY A 23 0.04 -4.52 3.68
CA GLY A 23 -0.79 -4.05 2.59
C GLY A 23 -0.46 -4.82 1.32
N TYR A 24 -1.15 -4.50 0.24
CA TYR A 24 -0.99 -5.22 -1.02
C TYR A 24 -1.02 -4.27 -2.21
N LEU A 25 -0.09 -4.46 -3.16
CA LEU A 25 -0.25 -3.98 -4.52
C LEU A 25 -0.90 -5.10 -5.34
N LEU A 26 -2.07 -4.81 -5.91
CA LEU A 26 -2.84 -5.68 -6.78
C LEU A 26 -2.64 -5.21 -8.21
N GLU A 27 -2.08 -6.05 -9.07
CA GLU A 27 -1.71 -5.70 -10.44
C GLU A 27 -2.29 -6.68 -11.47
N THR A 28 -2.86 -6.12 -12.53
CA THR A 28 -3.16 -6.81 -13.80
C THR A 28 -2.28 -6.22 -14.90
N ALA A 29 -2.40 -6.71 -16.14
CA ALA A 29 -1.64 -6.19 -17.28
C ALA A 29 -1.75 -4.67 -17.49
N HIS A 30 -2.83 -4.03 -17.00
CA HIS A 30 -3.12 -2.62 -17.30
C HIS A 30 -3.47 -1.78 -16.07
N SER A 31 -3.58 -2.38 -14.88
CA SER A 31 -4.11 -1.69 -13.71
C SER A 31 -3.39 -2.09 -12.43
N ARG A 32 -3.17 -1.12 -11.57
CA ARG A 32 -2.61 -1.25 -10.23
C ARG A 32 -3.49 -0.58 -9.20
N VAL A 33 -3.81 -1.32 -8.14
CA VAL A 33 -4.52 -0.81 -6.96
C VAL A 33 -3.68 -1.12 -5.73
N ALA A 34 -3.44 -0.13 -4.88
CA ALA A 34 -2.80 -0.32 -3.59
C ALA A 34 -3.84 -0.35 -2.48
N TRP A 35 -3.80 -1.40 -1.63
CA TRP A 35 -4.58 -1.50 -0.40
C TRP A 35 -3.63 -1.39 0.81
N LEU A 36 -3.72 -0.28 1.53
CA LEU A 36 -2.77 0.11 2.57
C LEU A 36 -3.48 0.37 3.90
N SER A 37 -3.91 -0.70 4.56
CA SER A 37 -4.53 -0.64 5.90
C SER A 37 -4.22 -1.92 6.68
N ASP A 38 -3.97 -1.87 7.98
CA ASP A 38 -3.87 -0.65 8.83
C ASP A 38 -2.43 -0.14 8.88
N THR A 39 -2.23 1.20 8.90
CA THR A 39 -0.88 1.77 8.91
C THR A 39 -0.80 3.22 9.41
N ALA A 40 0.24 3.54 10.18
CA ALA A 40 0.63 4.90 10.54
C ALA A 40 1.84 5.36 9.71
N GLY A 41 1.57 6.02 8.58
CA GLY A 41 2.58 6.29 7.55
C GLY A 41 3.05 5.00 6.86
N LEU A 42 4.16 5.05 6.12
CA LEU A 42 4.69 3.88 5.41
C LEU A 42 6.19 3.69 5.72
N PRO A 43 6.70 2.44 5.77
CA PRO A 43 8.14 2.21 5.74
C PRO A 43 8.77 2.79 4.47
N GLU A 44 9.99 3.33 4.57
CA GLU A 44 10.70 3.96 3.43
C GLU A 44 10.78 3.04 2.20
N LYS A 45 11.02 1.74 2.42
CA LYS A 45 11.07 0.74 1.34
C LYS A 45 9.72 0.58 0.63
N THR A 46 8.62 0.58 1.39
CA THR A 46 7.25 0.49 0.85
C THR A 46 6.90 1.75 0.08
N GLN A 47 7.27 2.93 0.59
CA GLN A 47 7.06 4.21 -0.09
C GLN A 47 7.82 4.26 -1.43
N LYS A 48 9.12 3.94 -1.44
CA LYS A 48 9.93 3.87 -2.68
C LYS A 48 9.36 2.86 -3.68
N PHE A 49 8.87 1.72 -3.19
CA PHE A 49 8.24 0.71 -4.04
C PHE A 49 6.98 1.25 -4.72
N LEU A 50 6.09 1.92 -3.97
CA LEU A 50 4.86 2.51 -4.52
C LEU A 50 5.13 3.64 -5.50
N LEU A 51 6.16 4.47 -5.26
CA LEU A 51 6.58 5.52 -6.21
C LEU A 51 7.07 4.92 -7.54
N ASN A 52 7.80 3.80 -7.49
CA ASN A 52 8.27 3.11 -8.69
C ASN A 52 7.18 2.27 -9.37
N ASN A 53 6.13 1.89 -8.64
CA ASN A 53 5.02 1.06 -9.12
C ASN A 53 3.69 1.80 -8.92
N HIS A 54 3.62 3.01 -9.49
CA HIS A 54 2.55 3.98 -9.21
C HIS A 54 1.15 3.36 -9.38
N PRO A 55 0.37 3.21 -8.30
CA PRO A 55 -0.99 2.71 -8.40
C PRO A 55 -1.91 3.77 -9.01
N GLN A 56 -2.90 3.36 -9.80
CA GLN A 56 -3.94 4.27 -10.27
C GLN A 56 -4.93 4.62 -9.16
N VAL A 57 -5.16 3.67 -8.24
CA VAL A 57 -6.08 3.83 -7.11
C VAL A 57 -5.39 3.38 -5.84
N MET A 58 -5.59 4.14 -4.76
CA MET A 58 -5.09 3.83 -3.44
C MET A 58 -6.24 3.83 -2.43
N VAL A 59 -6.42 2.70 -1.76
CA VAL A 59 -7.25 2.60 -0.55
C VAL A 59 -6.28 2.71 0.63
N ILE A 60 -6.43 3.74 1.45
CA ILE A 60 -5.47 4.07 2.51
C ILE A 60 -6.17 4.28 3.85
N ASP A 61 -5.53 3.81 4.92
CA ASP A 61 -5.91 4.10 6.30
C ASP A 61 -5.92 5.62 6.54
N CYS A 62 -7.06 6.13 6.97
CA CYS A 62 -7.27 7.53 7.33
C CYS A 62 -8.21 7.61 8.54
N SER A 63 -7.86 6.87 9.59
CA SER A 63 -8.69 6.74 10.80
C SER A 63 -8.83 8.03 11.63
N HIS A 64 -7.98 9.03 11.40
CA HIS A 64 -7.93 10.28 12.17
C HIS A 64 -8.18 11.50 11.28
N PRO A 65 -8.84 12.56 11.80
CA PRO A 65 -8.95 13.82 11.07
C PRO A 65 -7.58 14.47 10.87
N ALA A 66 -7.48 15.38 9.90
CA ALA A 66 -6.24 16.11 9.65
C ALA A 66 -5.79 16.89 10.89
N ALA A 67 -4.69 16.45 11.51
CA ALA A 67 -3.93 17.29 12.42
C ALA A 67 -3.20 18.34 11.57
N ARG A 68 -3.24 19.63 11.96
CA ARG A 68 -2.53 20.69 11.23
C ARG A 68 -1.05 20.28 11.06
N GLY A 69 -0.62 20.03 9.82
CA GLY A 69 0.79 19.82 9.48
C GLY A 69 1.21 18.46 8.91
N CYS A 70 0.35 17.45 8.80
CA CYS A 70 0.69 16.24 8.03
C CYS A 70 0.28 16.42 6.56
N ALA A 71 1.26 16.70 5.70
CA ALA A 71 1.08 16.54 4.26
C ALA A 71 1.07 15.04 3.94
N ALA A 72 0.09 14.63 3.12
CA ALA A 72 0.03 13.29 2.52
C ALA A 72 1.25 13.05 1.61
#